data_AF-A0ABD3FVB3-F1
#
_entry.id   AF-A0ABD3FVB3-F1
#
_cell.length_a   1.000
_cell.length_b   1.000
_cell.length_c   1.000
_cell.angle_alpha   90.00
_cell.angle_beta   90.00
_cell.angle_gamma   90.00
#
_symmetry.space_group_name_H-M   'P 1'
#
loop_
_entity.id
_entity.type
_entity.pdbx_description
1 polymer ?
#
loop_
_entity_poly.entity_id
_entity_poly.type
_entity_poly.pdbx_seq_one_letter_code
_entity_poly.pdbx_strand_id
1 'polypeptide(L)'
;MVDIDISISFQIGPTENDVYAFVYSLGAHRFDELLYSITEEAIRGLVHSVRHDQVHDLREEFAVGMKTDLNEKLKSFGVFIQNVKVTNVNLPTALAKTLEETTVFKTRMQEQEKNRENQMRILLNRETQTLTALEKSNERTIQDLQAKSVNAAEGLKDNALDSATARAVERKTLPSIELKNLQANYDRYVEAAKVSAEATIQAAEKQAAMILATADVEEASAEFLMARRNFDYNEKRIDVEASLLEAVPLVISGKNGDQVIQSTVLEAVRSTMN
;
A
#
# COMPACT_ATOMS: atom_id res chain seq x y z
N MET A 1 -31.53 12.68 -6.28
CA MET A 1 -32.03 12.01 -7.50
C MET A 1 -30.89 11.99 -8.50
N VAL A 2 -30.64 10.86 -9.16
CA VAL A 2 -29.60 10.74 -10.19
C VAL A 2 -30.33 10.80 -11.53
N ASP A 3 -29.96 11.72 -12.40
CA ASP A 3 -30.55 11.83 -13.74
C ASP A 3 -29.59 11.19 -14.75
N ILE A 4 -30.09 10.28 -15.58
CA ILE A 4 -29.28 9.55 -16.54
C ILE A 4 -29.90 9.70 -17.93
N ASP A 5 -29.13 10.25 -18.86
CA ASP A 5 -29.51 10.38 -20.26
C ASP A 5 -28.94 9.22 -21.07
N ILE A 6 -29.80 8.46 -21.75
CA ILE A 6 -29.42 7.29 -22.55
C ILE A 6 -29.86 7.47 -24.00
N SER A 7 -28.97 7.15 -24.92
CA SER A 7 -29.25 7.04 -26.35
C SER A 7 -29.23 5.57 -26.77
N ILE A 8 -30.30 5.11 -27.40
CA ILE A 8 -30.46 3.73 -27.87
C ILE A 8 -30.61 3.73 -29.39
N SER A 9 -29.81 2.92 -30.06
CA SER A 9 -29.93 2.66 -31.49
C SER A 9 -30.44 1.24 -31.70
N PHE A 10 -31.64 1.13 -32.28
CA PHE A 10 -32.29 -0.15 -32.55
C PHE A 10 -32.62 -0.31 -34.03
N GLN A 11 -32.82 -1.55 -34.44
CA GLN A 11 -33.20 -1.96 -35.77
C GLN A 11 -34.35 -2.97 -35.66
N ILE A 12 -35.39 -2.80 -36.47
CA ILE A 12 -36.48 -3.76 -36.59
C ILE A 12 -36.14 -4.72 -37.73
N GLY A 13 -35.97 -6.01 -37.39
CA GLY A 13 -35.59 -7.07 -38.31
C GLY A 13 -34.15 -7.01 -38.84
N PRO A 14 -33.61 -8.17 -39.20
CA PRO A 14 -33.11 -8.31 -40.56
C PRO A 14 -33.95 -9.29 -41.39
N THR A 15 -34.81 -10.10 -40.75
CA THR A 15 -35.65 -11.12 -41.40
C THR A 15 -37.08 -10.62 -41.58
N GLU A 16 -37.75 -10.97 -42.68
CA GLU A 16 -39.16 -10.63 -42.90
C GLU A 16 -40.07 -11.08 -41.76
N ASN A 17 -39.82 -12.28 -41.20
CA ASN A 17 -40.58 -12.82 -40.08
C ASN A 17 -40.48 -11.96 -38.81
N ASP A 18 -39.34 -11.32 -38.56
CA ASP A 18 -39.12 -10.45 -37.40
C ASP A 18 -39.89 -9.13 -37.56
N VAL A 19 -39.95 -8.61 -38.79
CA VAL A 19 -40.75 -7.41 -39.11
C VAL A 19 -42.25 -7.70 -38.96
N TYR A 20 -42.71 -8.87 -39.41
CA TYR A 20 -44.10 -9.29 -39.19
C TYR A 20 -44.41 -9.46 -37.70
N ALA A 21 -43.52 -10.09 -36.94
CA ALA A 21 -43.67 -10.22 -35.49
C ALA A 21 -43.81 -8.84 -34.84
N PHE A 22 -42.95 -7.88 -35.17
CA PHE A 22 -43.02 -6.53 -34.61
C PHE A 22 -44.36 -5.84 -34.91
N VAL A 23 -44.79 -5.82 -36.17
CA VAL A 23 -45.99 -5.11 -36.62
C VAL A 23 -47.26 -5.70 -36.03
N TYR A 24 -47.36 -7.03 -35.95
CA TYR A 24 -48.58 -7.71 -35.50
C TYR A 24 -48.65 -7.97 -34.00
N SER A 25 -47.52 -8.06 -33.30
CA SER A 25 -47.51 -8.31 -31.85
C SER A 25 -47.52 -7.04 -31.00
N LEU A 26 -46.78 -6.01 -31.41
CA LEU A 26 -46.50 -4.84 -30.57
C LEU A 26 -46.93 -3.54 -31.26
N GLY A 27 -46.43 -3.32 -32.48
CA GLY A 27 -46.58 -2.07 -33.20
C GLY A 27 -45.79 -0.91 -32.57
N ALA A 28 -45.61 0.18 -33.32
CA ALA A 28 -44.75 1.30 -32.91
C ALA A 28 -45.17 1.98 -31.59
N HIS A 29 -46.48 2.12 -31.35
CA HIS A 29 -46.95 2.85 -30.17
C HIS A 29 -46.72 2.11 -28.85
N ARG A 30 -46.96 0.79 -28.82
CA ARG A 30 -46.71 -0.03 -27.62
C ARG A 30 -45.22 -0.33 -27.44
N PHE A 31 -44.46 -0.28 -28.54
CA PHE A 31 -43.01 -0.44 -28.48
C PHE A 31 -42.34 0.70 -27.71
N ASP A 32 -42.72 1.95 -27.96
CA ASP A 32 -42.17 3.10 -27.22
C ASP A 32 -42.46 3.01 -25.72
N GLU A 33 -43.70 2.63 -25.35
CA GLU A 33 -44.10 2.47 -23.94
C GLU A 33 -43.32 1.34 -23.25
N LEU A 34 -43.20 0.20 -23.93
CA LEU A 34 -42.45 -0.96 -23.42
C LEU A 34 -40.95 -0.67 -23.34
N LEU A 35 -40.40 0.03 -24.32
CA LEU A 35 -39.00 0.46 -24.31
C LEU A 35 -38.76 1.41 -23.13
N TYR A 36 -39.64 2.40 -22.93
CA TYR A 36 -39.56 3.31 -21.79
C TYR A 36 -39.57 2.54 -20.47
N SER A 37 -40.55 1.64 -20.27
CA SER A 37 -40.69 0.85 -19.05
C SER A 37 -39.46 -0.02 -18.75
N ILE A 38 -38.93 -0.73 -19.76
CA ILE A 38 -37.76 -1.60 -19.56
C ILE A 38 -36.51 -0.77 -19.30
N THR A 39 -36.35 0.36 -20.00
CA THR A 39 -35.20 1.25 -19.79
C THR A 39 -35.25 1.92 -18.41
N GLU A 40 -36.42 2.31 -17.93
CA GLU A 40 -36.59 2.87 -16.58
C GLU A 40 -36.22 1.83 -15.50
N GLU A 41 -36.66 0.58 -15.65
CA GLU A 41 -36.32 -0.48 -14.72
C GLU A 41 -34.83 -0.84 -14.78
N ALA A 42 -34.22 -0.84 -15.96
CA ALA A 42 -32.78 -1.03 -16.13
C ALA A 42 -31.97 0.11 -15.48
N ILE A 43 -32.41 1.37 -15.61
CA ILE A 43 -31.82 2.52 -14.94
C ILE A 43 -32.00 2.41 -13.42
N ARG A 44 -33.17 1.98 -12.96
CA ARG A 44 -33.45 1.80 -11.53
C ARG A 44 -32.55 0.71 -10.94
N GLY A 45 -32.42 -0.44 -11.60
CA GLY A 45 -31.50 -1.50 -11.22
C GLY A 45 -30.03 -1.04 -11.23
N LEU A 46 -29.66 -0.19 -12.20
CA LEU A 46 -28.34 0.44 -12.24
C LEU A 46 -28.09 1.29 -10.99
N VAL A 47 -28.98 2.24 -10.67
CA VAL A 47 -28.81 3.16 -9.54
C VAL A 47 -28.65 2.40 -8.21
N HIS A 48 -29.33 1.25 -8.06
CA HIS A 48 -29.21 0.42 -6.85
C HIS A 48 -27.98 -0.50 -6.83
N SER A 49 -27.46 -0.90 -7.98
CA SER A 49 -26.27 -1.76 -8.07
C SER A 49 -24.96 -0.99 -8.00
N VAL A 50 -24.98 0.31 -8.31
CA VAL A 50 -23.80 1.19 -8.25
C VAL A 50 -23.41 1.45 -6.80
N ARG A 51 -22.31 0.83 -6.35
CA ARG A 51 -21.52 1.40 -5.26
C ARG A 51 -20.87 2.68 -5.77
N HIS A 52 -21.00 3.76 -5.01
CA HIS A 52 -20.68 5.13 -5.42
C HIS A 52 -19.32 5.28 -6.12
N ASP A 53 -18.32 4.48 -5.78
CA ASP A 53 -16.91 4.67 -6.14
C ASP A 53 -16.52 4.43 -7.62
N GLN A 54 -17.44 4.01 -8.50
CA GLN A 54 -17.11 3.59 -9.88
C GLN A 54 -17.95 4.19 -11.01
N VAL A 55 -18.68 5.30 -10.79
CA VAL A 55 -19.62 5.84 -11.80
C VAL A 55 -18.99 6.12 -13.18
N HIS A 56 -17.69 6.40 -13.23
CA HIS A 56 -16.97 6.66 -14.48
C HIS A 56 -16.65 5.39 -15.29
N ASP A 57 -16.16 4.33 -14.64
CA ASP A 57 -15.85 3.04 -15.30
C ASP A 57 -17.13 2.27 -15.65
N LEU A 58 -18.22 2.55 -14.93
CA LEU A 58 -19.51 1.90 -15.13
C LEU A 58 -20.21 2.29 -16.43
N ARG A 59 -19.83 3.38 -17.12
CA ARG A 59 -20.55 3.81 -18.35
C ARG A 59 -20.45 2.80 -19.48
N GLU A 60 -19.29 2.18 -19.66
CA GLU A 60 -19.04 1.25 -20.77
C GLU A 60 -19.51 -0.17 -20.42
N GLU A 61 -19.21 -0.65 -19.20
CA GLU A 61 -19.68 -1.95 -18.72
C GLU A 61 -21.21 -2.01 -18.64
N PHE A 62 -21.86 -0.91 -18.23
CA PHE A 62 -23.33 -0.82 -18.17
C PHE A 62 -23.97 -0.84 -19.55
N ALA A 63 -23.42 -0.10 -20.52
CA ALA A 63 -23.95 -0.07 -21.88
C ALA A 63 -24.00 -1.49 -22.50
N VAL A 64 -23.01 -2.32 -22.19
CA VAL A 64 -22.94 -3.72 -22.61
C VAL A 64 -23.98 -4.58 -21.89
N GLY A 65 -24.12 -4.44 -20.56
CA GLY A 65 -25.12 -5.17 -19.78
C GLY A 65 -26.55 -4.85 -20.21
N MET A 66 -26.88 -3.56 -20.33
CA MET A 66 -28.19 -3.07 -20.75
C MET A 66 -28.52 -3.50 -22.19
N LYS A 67 -27.54 -3.46 -23.10
CA LYS A 67 -27.71 -3.99 -24.47
C LYS A 67 -28.08 -5.47 -24.45
N THR A 68 -27.51 -6.25 -23.54
CA THR A 68 -27.77 -7.70 -23.45
C THR A 68 -29.18 -7.97 -22.93
N ASP A 69 -29.58 -7.32 -21.83
CA ASP A 69 -30.92 -7.48 -21.23
C ASP A 69 -32.05 -7.00 -22.16
N LEU A 70 -31.86 -5.85 -22.82
CA LEU A 70 -32.82 -5.36 -23.79
C LEU A 70 -32.94 -6.29 -25.00
N ASN A 71 -31.83 -6.83 -25.51
CA ASN A 71 -31.88 -7.78 -26.61
C ASN A 71 -32.57 -9.09 -26.21
N GLU A 72 -32.41 -9.57 -24.98
CA GLU A 72 -33.08 -10.78 -24.50
C GLU A 72 -34.61 -10.59 -24.47
N LYS A 73 -35.08 -9.44 -23.98
CA LYS A 73 -36.51 -9.12 -23.85
C LYS A 73 -37.18 -8.75 -25.17
N LEU A 74 -36.46 -8.10 -26.08
CA LEU A 74 -37.02 -7.54 -27.32
C LEU A 74 -36.89 -8.47 -28.54
N LYS A 75 -36.09 -9.53 -28.44
CA LYS A 75 -35.91 -10.51 -29.52
C LYS A 75 -37.20 -11.23 -29.91
N SER A 76 -38.08 -11.52 -28.95
CA SER A 76 -39.39 -12.14 -29.21
C SER A 76 -40.33 -11.26 -30.03
N PHE A 77 -40.08 -9.94 -30.03
CA PHE A 77 -40.86 -8.95 -30.76
C PHE A 77 -40.19 -8.50 -32.07
N GLY A 78 -39.08 -9.12 -32.48
CA GLY A 78 -38.38 -8.83 -33.73
C GLY A 78 -37.55 -7.55 -33.73
N VAL A 79 -37.20 -7.02 -32.56
CA VAL A 79 -36.38 -5.80 -32.40
C VAL A 79 -34.98 -6.14 -31.91
N PHE A 80 -33.97 -5.56 -32.55
CA PHE A 80 -32.57 -5.74 -32.22
C PHE A 80 -31.94 -4.41 -31.81
N ILE A 81 -31.28 -4.40 -30.66
CA ILE A 81 -30.52 -3.24 -30.19
C ILE A 81 -29.08 -3.34 -30.67
N GLN A 82 -28.69 -2.41 -31.53
CA GLN A 82 -27.33 -2.32 -32.07
C GLN A 82 -26.38 -1.71 -31.06
N ASN A 83 -26.77 -0.57 -30.49
CA ASN A 83 -25.93 0.21 -29.60
C ASN A 83 -26.75 0.89 -28.49
N VAL A 84 -26.15 0.97 -27.31
CA VAL A 84 -26.68 1.71 -26.15
C VAL A 84 -25.54 2.59 -25.66
N LYS A 85 -25.79 3.88 -25.46
CA LYS A 85 -24.78 4.81 -24.97
C LYS A 85 -25.36 5.67 -23.86
N VAL A 86 -24.66 5.72 -22.72
CA VAL A 86 -24.96 6.67 -21.66
C VAL A 86 -24.32 8.00 -22.01
N THR A 87 -25.15 8.98 -22.31
CA THR A 87 -24.75 10.33 -22.73
C THR A 87 -24.34 11.18 -21.55
N ASN A 88 -25.19 11.24 -20.52
CA ASN A 88 -24.93 12.06 -19.35
C ASN A 88 -25.43 11.37 -18.08
N VAL A 89 -24.74 11.65 -16.98
CA VAL A 89 -25.12 11.17 -15.65
C VAL A 89 -24.98 12.36 -14.73
N ASN A 90 -26.10 12.95 -14.33
CA ASN A 90 -26.14 14.05 -13.40
C ASN A 90 -26.29 13.49 -11.99
N LEU A 91 -25.21 13.57 -11.21
CA LEU A 91 -25.20 13.12 -9.83
C LEU A 91 -25.51 14.28 -8.88
N PRO A 92 -26.18 14.03 -7.75
CA PRO A 92 -26.30 15.01 -6.68
C PRO A 92 -24.92 15.52 -6.24
N THR A 93 -24.79 16.84 -6.05
CA THR A 93 -23.54 17.53 -5.72
C THR A 93 -22.85 16.99 -4.45
N ALA A 94 -23.62 16.49 -3.48
CA ALA A 94 -23.08 15.85 -2.29
C ALA A 94 -22.31 14.55 -2.60
N LEU A 95 -22.83 13.72 -3.51
CA LEU A 95 -22.19 12.46 -3.92
C LEU A 95 -21.02 12.70 -4.86
N ALA A 96 -21.15 13.67 -5.77
CA ALA A 96 -20.06 14.07 -6.66
C ALA A 96 -18.83 14.52 -5.87
N LYS A 97 -19.04 15.30 -4.80
CA LYS A 97 -17.96 15.78 -3.93
C LYS A 97 -17.28 14.64 -3.15
N THR A 98 -18.05 13.71 -2.58
CA THR A 98 -17.46 12.55 -1.91
C THR A 98 -16.67 11.66 -2.86
N LEU A 99 -17.09 11.57 -4.12
CA LEU A 99 -16.37 10.78 -5.14
C LEU A 99 -15.12 11.48 -5.65
N GLU A 100 -15.17 12.79 -5.81
CA GLU A 100 -13.99 13.59 -6.07
C GLU A 100 -12.96 13.43 -4.94
N GLU A 101 -13.40 13.44 -3.68
CA GLU A 101 -12.53 13.23 -2.53
C GLU A 101 -11.92 11.81 -2.50
N THR A 102 -12.69 10.75 -2.78
CA THR A 102 -12.18 9.37 -2.80
C THR A 102 -11.26 9.10 -4.00
N THR A 103 -11.56 9.66 -5.17
CA THR A 103 -10.68 9.54 -6.35
C THR A 103 -9.36 10.28 -6.15
N VAL A 104 -9.39 11.50 -5.60
CA VAL A 104 -8.18 12.23 -5.19
C VAL A 104 -7.39 11.44 -4.15
N PHE A 105 -8.08 10.79 -3.20
CA PHE A 105 -7.44 9.93 -2.21
C PHE A 105 -6.76 8.72 -2.86
N LYS A 106 -7.44 8.00 -3.75
CA LYS A 106 -6.88 6.85 -4.47
C LYS A 106 -5.68 7.23 -5.34
N THR A 107 -5.73 8.37 -6.04
CA THR A 107 -4.61 8.89 -6.80
C THR A 107 -3.42 9.24 -5.90
N ARG A 108 -3.65 9.90 -4.76
CA ARG A 108 -2.60 10.19 -3.78
C ARG A 108 -2.00 8.92 -3.19
N MET A 109 -2.80 7.91 -2.90
CA MET A 109 -2.33 6.62 -2.41
C MET A 109 -1.45 5.91 -3.45
N GLN A 110 -1.87 5.87 -4.71
CA GLN A 110 -1.07 5.30 -5.79
C GLN A 110 0.24 6.06 -6.01
N GLU A 111 0.21 7.40 -5.92
CA GLU A 111 1.40 8.24 -5.98
C GLU A 111 2.34 7.94 -4.81
N GLN A 112 1.80 7.79 -3.60
CA GLN A 112 2.56 7.45 -2.40
C GLN A 112 3.19 6.05 -2.50
N GLU A 113 2.46 5.06 -3.02
CA GLU A 113 2.99 3.71 -3.27
C GLU A 113 4.12 3.73 -4.29
N LYS A 114 3.95 4.43 -5.42
CA LYS A 114 5.01 4.58 -6.43
C LYS A 114 6.23 5.32 -5.87
N ASN A 115 6.02 6.35 -5.07
CA ASN A 115 7.10 7.05 -4.40
C ASN A 115 7.84 6.14 -3.42
N ARG A 116 7.11 5.31 -2.65
CA ARG A 116 7.70 4.31 -1.74
C ARG A 116 8.51 3.27 -2.51
N GLU A 117 8.00 2.78 -3.63
CA GLU A 117 8.69 1.82 -4.50
C GLU A 117 10.00 2.43 -5.06
N ASN A 118 9.94 3.67 -5.53
CA ASN A 118 11.12 4.37 -6.04
C ASN A 118 12.17 4.62 -4.94
N GLN A 119 11.72 5.03 -3.74
CA GLN A 119 12.60 5.18 -2.58
C GLN A 119 13.28 3.86 -2.19
N MET A 120 12.52 2.76 -2.17
CA MET A 120 13.05 1.42 -1.90
C MET A 120 14.12 1.04 -2.92
N ARG A 121 13.87 1.31 -4.21
CA ARG A 121 14.84 1.06 -5.28
C ARG A 121 16.13 1.85 -5.11
N ILE A 122 16.04 3.14 -4.74
CA ILE A 122 17.21 3.98 -4.47
C ILE A 122 18.00 3.43 -3.29
N LEU A 123 17.32 3.02 -2.21
CA LEU A 123 17.95 2.46 -1.01
C LEU A 123 18.70 1.16 -1.32
N LEU A 124 18.07 0.23 -2.04
CA LEU A 124 18.70 -1.01 -2.49
C LEU A 124 19.93 -0.76 -3.37
N ASN A 125 19.83 0.18 -4.32
CA ASN A 125 20.96 0.56 -5.17
C ASN A 125 22.12 1.17 -4.36
N ARG A 126 21.81 1.94 -3.31
CA ARG A 126 22.83 2.49 -2.41
C ARG A 126 23.48 1.40 -1.57
N GLU A 127 22.71 0.50 -0.98
CA GLU A 127 23.21 -0.62 -0.18
C GLU A 127 24.12 -1.54 -1.00
N THR A 128 23.68 -1.91 -2.21
CA THR A 128 24.49 -2.72 -3.13
C THR A 128 25.82 -2.04 -3.48
N GLN A 129 25.81 -0.74 -3.79
CA GLN A 129 27.07 0.01 -4.01
C GLN A 129 27.99 0.00 -2.79
N THR A 130 27.44 0.17 -1.59
CA THR A 130 28.24 0.15 -0.36
C THR A 130 28.81 -1.24 -0.05
N LEU A 131 28.04 -2.30 -0.27
CA LEU A 131 28.50 -3.68 -0.10
C LEU A 131 29.63 -4.00 -1.07
N THR A 132 29.47 -3.67 -2.36
CA THR A 132 30.52 -3.90 -3.36
C THR A 132 31.79 -3.09 -3.05
N ALA A 133 31.67 -1.86 -2.55
CA ALA A 133 32.81 -1.06 -2.13
C ALA A 133 33.53 -1.68 -0.92
N LEU A 134 32.78 -2.17 0.06
CA LEU A 134 33.31 -2.82 1.26
C LEU A 134 34.03 -4.13 0.90
N GLU A 135 33.43 -4.99 0.07
CA GLU A 135 34.03 -6.23 -0.42
C GLU A 135 35.37 -5.97 -1.10
N LYS A 136 35.41 -4.99 -2.01
CA LYS A 136 36.65 -4.61 -2.70
C LYS A 136 37.72 -4.05 -1.75
N SER A 137 37.31 -3.34 -0.70
CA SER A 137 38.25 -2.86 0.33
C SER A 137 38.80 -3.99 1.18
N ASN A 138 37.95 -4.97 1.55
CA ASN A 138 38.35 -6.15 2.30
C ASN A 138 39.27 -7.05 1.48
N GLU A 139 39.01 -7.21 0.18
CA GLU A 139 39.87 -7.98 -0.70
C GLU A 139 41.27 -7.36 -0.81
N ARG A 140 41.35 -6.02 -0.91
CA ARG A 140 42.63 -5.30 -0.87
C ARG A 140 43.38 -5.48 0.44
N THR A 141 42.70 -5.37 1.58
CA THR A 141 43.36 -5.55 2.89
C THR A 141 43.84 -6.99 3.09
N ILE A 142 43.10 -7.99 2.61
CA ILE A 142 43.53 -9.39 2.60
C ILE A 142 44.78 -9.57 1.74
N GLN A 143 44.82 -9.01 0.53
CA GLN A 143 45.99 -9.07 -0.34
C GLN A 143 47.21 -8.39 0.28
N ASP A 144 47.04 -7.21 0.89
CA ASP A 144 48.13 -6.51 1.57
C ASP A 144 48.68 -7.30 2.78
N LEU A 145 47.81 -7.96 3.55
CA LEU A 145 48.21 -8.81 4.66
C LEU A 145 48.95 -10.07 4.19
N GLN A 146 48.51 -10.67 3.08
CA GLN A 146 49.20 -11.80 2.46
C GLN A 146 50.57 -11.39 1.90
N ALA A 147 50.68 -10.25 1.25
CA ALA A 147 51.95 -9.72 0.77
C ALA A 147 52.93 -9.48 1.93
N LYS A 148 52.44 -8.89 3.04
CA LYS A 148 53.24 -8.68 4.25
C LYS A 148 53.69 -10.00 4.89
N SER A 149 52.84 -11.03 4.93
CA SER A 149 53.20 -12.33 5.52
C SER A 149 54.22 -13.08 4.67
N VAL A 150 54.12 -13.03 3.34
CA VAL A 150 55.11 -13.59 2.41
C VAL A 150 56.45 -12.87 2.55
N ASN A 151 56.46 -11.54 2.52
CA ASN A 151 57.68 -10.74 2.70
C ASN A 151 58.34 -10.99 4.06
N ALA A 152 57.56 -11.16 5.13
CA ALA A 152 58.08 -11.49 6.45
C ALA A 152 58.68 -12.91 6.49
N ALA A 153 58.06 -13.88 5.80
CA ALA A 153 58.59 -15.24 5.68
C ALA A 153 59.89 -15.30 4.86
N GLU A 154 60.04 -14.46 3.84
CA GLU A 154 61.29 -14.31 3.07
C GLU A 154 62.38 -13.64 3.90
N GLY A 155 62.08 -12.54 4.60
CA GLY A 155 63.02 -11.89 5.51
C GLY A 155 63.49 -12.79 6.67
N LEU A 156 62.67 -13.76 7.09
CA LEU A 156 63.06 -14.80 8.05
C LEU A 156 64.04 -15.82 7.47
N LYS A 157 63.95 -16.13 6.17
CA LYS A 157 64.91 -17.01 5.46
C LYS A 157 66.25 -16.32 5.26
N ASP A 158 66.24 -15.03 4.94
CA ASP A 158 67.47 -14.23 4.81
C ASP A 158 68.17 -14.05 6.15
N ASN A 159 67.42 -13.76 7.23
CA ASN A 159 67.96 -13.73 8.59
C ASN A 159 68.48 -15.11 9.05
N ALA A 160 67.88 -16.22 8.59
CA ALA A 160 68.39 -17.57 8.89
C ALA A 160 69.71 -17.85 8.17
N LEU A 161 69.89 -17.37 6.93
CA LEU A 161 71.15 -17.42 6.18
C LEU A 161 72.24 -16.56 6.82
N ASP A 162 71.91 -15.37 7.31
CA ASP A 162 72.85 -14.49 8.04
C ASP A 162 73.17 -15.00 9.46
N SER A 163 72.24 -15.75 10.10
CA SER A 163 72.48 -16.40 11.39
C SER A 163 73.44 -17.59 11.30
N ALA A 164 73.56 -18.22 10.12
CA ALA A 164 74.52 -19.30 9.88
C ALA A 164 75.97 -18.79 9.82
N THR A 165 76.18 -17.56 9.34
CA THR A 165 77.47 -16.85 9.35
C THR A 165 77.78 -16.17 10.69
N ALA A 166 76.79 -15.98 11.56
CA ALA A 166 76.94 -15.33 12.87
C ALA A 166 77.34 -16.26 14.03
N ARG A 167 77.56 -17.57 13.80
CA ARG A 167 78.05 -18.52 14.83
C ARG A 167 79.46 -18.22 15.36
N ALA A 168 80.17 -17.25 14.76
CA ALA A 168 81.49 -16.82 15.21
C ALA A 168 81.48 -15.73 16.31
N VAL A 169 80.33 -15.14 16.66
CA VAL A 169 80.26 -13.96 17.55
C VAL A 169 79.61 -14.25 18.93
N GLU A 170 79.12 -15.46 19.15
CA GLU A 170 78.20 -15.83 20.25
C GLU A 170 78.77 -15.93 21.69
N ARG A 171 79.98 -15.44 22.00
CA ARG A 171 80.51 -15.50 23.38
C ARG A 171 80.40 -14.22 24.21
N LYS A 172 79.79 -13.14 23.69
CA LYS A 172 79.60 -11.88 24.47
C LYS A 172 78.19 -11.28 24.44
N THR A 173 77.23 -11.83 23.69
CA THR A 173 75.93 -11.18 23.43
C THR A 173 74.72 -11.84 24.09
N LEU A 174 74.84 -13.07 24.62
CA LEU A 174 73.74 -13.85 25.20
C LEU A 174 72.89 -13.08 26.23
N PRO A 175 73.46 -12.39 27.23
CA PRO A 175 72.66 -11.69 28.24
C PRO A 175 71.91 -10.49 27.65
N SER A 176 72.46 -9.82 26.64
CA SER A 176 71.85 -8.65 26.00
C SER A 176 70.72 -9.01 25.04
N ILE A 177 70.80 -10.19 24.41
CA ILE A 177 69.79 -10.71 23.51
C ILE A 177 68.59 -11.22 24.33
N GLU A 178 68.84 -11.93 25.44
CA GLU A 178 67.79 -12.36 26.35
C GLU A 178 67.01 -11.18 26.94
N LEU A 179 67.71 -10.12 27.36
CA LEU A 179 67.08 -8.91 27.89
C LEU A 179 66.22 -8.19 26.84
N LYS A 180 66.71 -8.06 25.61
CA LYS A 180 65.94 -7.49 24.49
C LYS A 180 64.72 -8.34 24.12
N ASN A 181 64.86 -9.66 24.12
CA ASN A 181 63.75 -10.57 23.84
C ASN A 181 62.69 -10.50 24.95
N LEU A 182 63.10 -10.35 26.21
CA LEU A 182 62.18 -10.18 27.34
C LEU A 182 61.43 -8.85 27.25
N GLN A 183 62.11 -7.75 26.90
CA GLN A 183 61.48 -6.44 26.66
C GLN A 183 60.47 -6.50 25.51
N ALA A 184 60.85 -7.08 24.37
CA ALA A 184 59.97 -7.21 23.21
C ALA A 184 58.72 -8.07 23.51
N ASN A 185 58.88 -9.12 24.33
CA ASN A 185 57.74 -9.93 24.77
C ASN A 185 56.83 -9.13 25.71
N TYR A 186 57.40 -8.38 26.66
CA TYR A 186 56.62 -7.53 27.57
C TYR A 186 55.82 -6.48 26.80
N ASP A 187 56.44 -5.80 25.83
CA ASP A 187 55.76 -4.79 24.99
C ASP A 187 54.60 -5.40 24.19
N ARG A 188 54.79 -6.59 23.60
CA ARG A 188 53.71 -7.32 22.92
C ARG A 188 52.55 -7.68 23.84
N TYR A 189 52.84 -8.10 25.08
CA TYR A 189 51.81 -8.38 26.08
C TYR A 189 51.03 -7.11 26.46
N VAL A 190 51.72 -5.99 26.66
CA VAL A 190 51.09 -4.70 26.96
C VAL A 190 50.22 -4.22 25.79
N GLU A 191 50.71 -4.34 24.55
CA GLU A 191 49.95 -3.97 23.35
C GLU A 191 48.70 -4.84 23.20
N ALA A 192 48.83 -6.16 23.37
CA ALA A 192 47.69 -7.09 23.32
C ALA A 192 46.67 -6.82 24.44
N ALA A 193 47.13 -6.44 25.64
CA ALA A 193 46.25 -6.04 26.74
C ALA A 193 45.51 -4.72 26.44
N LYS A 194 46.18 -3.74 25.82
CA LYS A 194 45.53 -2.49 25.39
C LYS A 194 44.47 -2.73 24.31
N VAL A 195 44.80 -3.49 23.28
CA VAL A 195 43.86 -3.81 22.18
C VAL A 195 42.65 -4.57 22.70
N SER A 196 42.85 -5.53 23.62
CA SER A 196 41.73 -6.27 24.21
C SER A 196 40.86 -5.39 25.11
N ALA A 197 41.45 -4.48 25.89
CA ALA A 197 40.70 -3.50 26.68
C ALA A 197 39.94 -2.48 25.81
N GLU A 198 40.51 -2.04 24.70
CA GLU A 198 39.87 -1.09 23.79
C GLU A 198 38.72 -1.77 23.02
N ALA A 199 38.88 -3.05 22.65
CA ALA A 199 37.82 -3.85 22.06
C ALA A 199 36.63 -4.06 23.00
N THR A 200 36.87 -4.27 24.31
CA THR A 200 35.78 -4.41 25.29
C THR A 200 35.04 -3.09 25.52
N ILE A 201 35.75 -1.96 25.55
CA ILE A 201 35.14 -0.62 25.64
C ILE A 201 34.27 -0.36 24.41
N GLN A 202 34.77 -0.59 23.19
CA GLN A 202 34.00 -0.39 21.96
C GLN A 202 32.78 -1.32 21.87
N ALA A 203 32.90 -2.56 22.36
CA ALA A 203 31.77 -3.48 22.42
C ALA A 203 30.68 -2.98 23.39
N ALA A 204 31.08 -2.47 24.55
CA ALA A 204 30.16 -1.88 25.53
C ALA A 204 29.48 -0.61 24.99
N GLU A 205 30.22 0.28 24.31
CA GLU A 205 29.66 1.48 23.67
C GLU A 205 28.63 1.12 22.58
N LYS A 206 28.93 0.11 21.75
CA LYS A 206 27.98 -0.38 20.73
C LYS A 206 26.73 -0.98 21.36
N GLN A 207 26.86 -1.72 22.44
CA GLN A 207 25.70 -2.26 23.17
C GLN A 207 24.86 -1.14 23.78
N ALA A 208 25.48 -0.13 24.39
CA ALA A 208 24.78 1.04 24.92
C ALA A 208 24.04 1.80 23.82
N ALA A 209 24.67 2.01 22.67
CA ALA A 209 24.05 2.65 21.51
C ALA A 209 22.86 1.85 20.96
N MET A 210 22.95 0.51 20.92
CA MET A 210 21.83 -0.34 20.53
C MET A 210 20.65 -0.21 21.50
N ILE A 211 20.89 -0.19 22.81
CA ILE A 211 19.84 -0.03 23.83
C ILE A 211 19.13 1.31 23.69
N LEU A 212 19.87 2.40 23.47
CA LEU A 212 19.28 3.72 23.22
C LEU A 212 18.44 3.75 21.95
N ALA A 213 18.96 3.20 20.84
CA ALA A 213 18.22 3.12 19.59
C ALA A 213 16.93 2.28 19.72
N THR A 214 16.95 1.19 20.49
CA THR A 214 15.73 0.42 20.76
C THR A 214 14.73 1.18 21.62
N ALA A 215 15.20 1.95 22.61
CA ALA A 215 14.33 2.77 23.45
C ALA A 215 13.64 3.88 22.62
N ASP A 216 14.35 4.54 21.71
CA ASP A 216 13.79 5.57 20.83
C ASP A 216 12.71 4.98 19.89
N VAL A 217 12.94 3.76 19.38
CA VAL A 217 11.96 3.05 18.53
C VAL A 217 10.72 2.64 19.34
N GLU A 218 10.90 2.19 20.59
CA GLU A 218 9.80 1.85 21.50
C GLU A 218 8.98 3.10 21.86
N GLU A 219 9.63 4.23 22.13
CA GLU A 219 8.96 5.52 22.41
C GLU A 219 8.11 5.96 21.22
N ALA A 220 8.67 5.97 20.00
CA ALA A 220 7.93 6.31 18.79
C ALA A 220 6.76 5.33 18.52
N SER A 221 6.96 4.05 18.85
CA SER A 221 5.92 3.03 18.69
C SER A 221 4.80 3.15 19.74
N ALA A 222 5.11 3.66 20.94
CA ALA A 222 4.14 3.82 22.02
C ALA A 222 3.05 4.85 21.65
N GLU A 223 3.42 5.98 21.03
CA GLU A 223 2.47 6.97 20.54
C GLU A 223 1.51 6.38 19.49
N PHE A 224 2.06 5.63 18.53
CA PHE A 224 1.26 4.94 17.50
C PHE A 224 0.31 3.91 18.11
N LEU A 225 0.77 3.12 19.09
CA LEU A 225 -0.06 2.13 19.79
C LEU A 225 -1.18 2.78 20.60
N MET A 226 -0.95 3.94 21.21
CA MET A 226 -2.00 4.70 21.89
C MET A 226 -3.05 5.22 20.90
N ALA A 227 -2.63 5.76 19.76
CA ALA A 227 -3.53 6.22 18.71
C ALA A 227 -4.39 5.07 18.16
N ARG A 228 -3.77 3.91 17.89
CA ARG A 228 -4.48 2.70 17.44
C ARG A 228 -5.49 2.21 18.49
N ARG A 229 -5.11 2.19 19.77
CA ARG A 229 -6.01 1.78 20.86
C ARG A 229 -7.23 2.70 20.98
N ASN A 230 -7.03 4.01 20.83
CA ASN A 230 -8.13 4.98 20.83
C ASN A 230 -9.06 4.79 19.63
N PHE A 231 -8.50 4.50 18.46
CA PHE A 231 -9.29 4.16 17.27
C PHE A 231 -10.14 2.90 17.51
N ASP A 232 -9.53 1.80 17.93
CA ASP A 232 -10.21 0.53 18.20
C ASP A 232 -11.29 0.67 19.29
N TYR A 233 -11.04 1.51 20.30
CA TYR A 233 -12.02 1.81 21.34
C TYR A 233 -13.23 2.59 20.79
N ASN A 234 -12.99 3.61 19.96
CA ASN A 234 -14.06 4.40 19.37
C ASN A 234 -14.91 3.57 18.42
N GLU A 235 -14.29 2.71 17.61
CA GLU A 235 -14.99 1.77 16.72
C GLU A 235 -15.92 0.86 17.51
N LYS A 236 -15.41 0.18 18.54
CA LYS A 236 -16.22 -0.67 19.42
C LYS A 236 -17.32 0.09 20.14
N ARG A 237 -17.07 1.34 20.53
CA ARG A 237 -18.09 2.18 21.17
C ARG A 237 -19.25 2.45 20.20
N ILE A 238 -18.93 2.81 18.95
CA ILE A 238 -19.92 3.04 17.90
C ILE A 238 -20.72 1.78 17.63
N ASP A 239 -20.08 0.62 17.53
CA ASP A 239 -20.77 -0.66 17.30
C ASP A 239 -21.76 -1.00 18.43
N VAL A 240 -21.35 -0.76 19.68
CA VAL A 240 -22.21 -0.96 20.85
C VAL A 240 -23.36 0.05 20.87
N GLU A 241 -23.09 1.33 20.57
CA GLU A 241 -24.13 2.36 20.45
C GLU A 241 -25.15 2.02 19.35
N ALA A 242 -24.69 1.55 18.19
CA ALA A 242 -25.53 1.08 17.09
C ALA A 242 -26.37 -0.13 17.51
N SER A 243 -25.76 -1.12 18.16
CA SER A 243 -26.46 -2.32 18.65
C SER A 243 -27.51 -1.97 19.72
N LEU A 244 -27.23 -0.98 20.58
CA LEU A 244 -28.20 -0.48 21.56
C LEU A 244 -29.34 0.30 20.90
N LEU A 245 -29.05 1.09 19.87
CA LEU A 245 -30.07 1.79 19.08
C LEU A 245 -30.99 0.83 18.32
N GLU A 246 -30.48 -0.32 17.85
CA GLU A 246 -31.29 -1.37 17.23
C GLU A 246 -32.13 -2.14 18.25
N ALA A 247 -31.57 -2.44 19.44
CA ALA A 247 -32.25 -3.23 20.47
C ALA A 247 -33.27 -2.43 21.29
N VAL A 248 -33.07 -1.13 21.44
CA VAL A 248 -33.99 -0.26 22.19
C VAL A 248 -35.07 0.26 21.23
N PRO A 249 -36.34 -0.12 21.39
CA PRO A 249 -37.42 0.54 20.65
C PRO A 249 -37.36 2.03 20.97
N LEU A 250 -37.30 2.87 19.94
CA LEU A 250 -37.23 4.33 20.07
C LEU A 250 -38.45 4.85 20.84
N VAL A 251 -38.32 5.01 22.16
CA VAL A 251 -39.35 5.62 23.00
C VAL A 251 -39.14 7.14 22.96
N ILE A 252 -39.76 7.79 21.99
CA ILE A 252 -39.88 9.24 21.97
C ILE A 252 -40.91 9.63 23.04
N SER A 253 -40.44 10.07 24.22
CA SER A 253 -41.30 10.49 25.34
C SER A 253 -40.87 11.85 25.88
N GLY A 254 -41.85 12.74 26.08
CA GLY A 254 -41.68 14.08 26.62
C GLY A 254 -41.87 15.20 25.60
N LYS A 255 -41.93 16.45 26.08
CA LYS A 255 -42.24 17.65 25.27
C LYS A 255 -41.29 17.88 24.08
N ASN A 256 -40.03 17.45 24.20
CA ASN A 256 -39.04 17.54 23.12
C ASN A 256 -39.24 16.43 22.07
N GLY A 257 -39.84 15.31 22.46
CA GLY A 257 -40.16 14.21 21.57
C GLY A 257 -41.30 14.54 20.60
N ASP A 258 -42.35 15.18 21.11
CA ASP A 258 -43.46 15.67 20.29
C ASP A 258 -42.99 16.68 19.23
N GLN A 259 -42.00 17.52 19.56
CA GLN A 259 -41.40 18.46 18.60
C GLN A 259 -40.61 17.75 17.49
N VAL A 260 -39.85 16.70 17.84
CA VAL A 260 -39.13 15.90 16.85
C VAL A 260 -40.11 15.21 15.92
N ILE A 261 -41.16 14.56 16.45
CA ILE A 261 -42.21 13.91 15.64
C ILE A 261 -42.93 14.94 14.77
N GLN A 262 -43.33 16.10 15.32
CA GLN A 262 -43.96 17.16 14.52
C GLN A 262 -43.07 17.63 13.39
N SER A 263 -41.77 17.83 13.65
CA SER A 263 -40.81 18.26 12.62
C SER A 263 -40.62 17.22 11.51
N THR A 264 -40.48 15.93 11.85
CA THR A 264 -40.31 14.86 10.86
C THR A 264 -41.59 14.58 10.08
N VAL A 265 -42.76 14.63 10.72
CA VAL A 265 -44.06 14.48 10.04
C VAL A 265 -44.34 15.68 9.14
N LEU A 266 -44.05 16.92 9.58
CA LEU A 266 -44.18 18.12 8.74
C LEU A 266 -43.24 18.09 7.54
N GLU A 267 -42.02 17.59 7.69
CA GLU A 267 -41.09 17.39 6.56
C GLU A 267 -41.59 16.31 5.60
N ALA A 268 -42.07 15.18 6.10
CA ALA A 268 -42.61 14.09 5.27
C ALA A 268 -43.89 14.51 4.50
N VAL A 269 -44.76 15.31 5.12
CA VAL A 269 -45.97 15.85 4.47
C VAL A 269 -45.61 16.93 3.45
N ARG A 270 -44.56 17.74 3.68
CA ARG A 270 -44.07 18.70 2.68
C ARG A 270 -43.39 18.02 1.49
N SER A 271 -42.71 16.89 1.71
CA SER A 271 -42.09 16.10 0.64
C SER A 271 -43.11 15.36 -0.23
N THR A 272 -44.37 15.22 0.20
CA THR A 272 -45.44 14.56 -0.57
C THR A 272 -46.39 15.55 -1.25
N MET A 273 -46.24 16.86 -0.98
CA MET A 273 -47.01 17.94 -1.64
C MET A 273 -46.22 18.73 -2.71
N ASN A 274 -44.96 18.36 -2.96
CA ASN A 274 -44.17 18.79 -4.12
C ASN A 274 -43.91 17.58 -5.02
#